data_AF-A0A7C3RPP3-F1
#
_entry.id   AF-A0A7C3RPP3-F1
#
_cell.length_a   1.000
_cell.length_b   1.000
_cell.length_c   1.000
_cell.angle_alpha   90.00
_cell.angle_beta   90.00
_cell.angle_gamma   90.00
#
_symmetry.space_group_name_H-M   'P 1'
#
loop_
_entity.id
_entity.type
_entity.pdbx_description
1 polymer ?
#
loop_
_entity_poly.entity_id
_entity_poly.type
_entity_poly.pdbx_seq_one_letter_code
_entity_poly.pdbx_strand_id
1 'polypeptide(L)'
;MRFCPHCGAPLMAGARFCVECGRQLSEAAAPAAGAAASDKRKAADASDSSGLRLTNAFIAVFFGITIAGLGAAAYILLRTPTVVQTASSEAPTGASSPTAGTLPPGHPKIQLPTEARTFIDQLAQDARNKPNDISTWNKLGAVSMRAALFDPSYYDRAAQAYAHVLKLDPNNLDALRGIGDVYYDRNKYDEAIAAYEHYLKQKPKDPEVLTDLGTMYLYTGNADQAIVQYKKAIALKPDFYQAYYNMGVAYGEQGDKANAAIVLTKAISLAPDDAMRKQAVQAFTKITGMPPKTATQIASSLKSGSPRAGAGADASAQTFKGAMEAMVRNLPVAGNKVASIEWPSKYRAKVMMSNFPMDAMPPFARDKFLSDLKTGIANTKETHKVTAKVEVDIVDQASGRVMQTVTE
;
A
#
# COMPACT_ATOMS: atom_id res chain seq x y z
N MET A 1 6.97 4.03 -18.51
CA MET A 1 5.57 4.26 -18.05
C MET A 1 5.65 5.07 -16.77
N ARG A 2 4.89 6.16 -16.66
CA ARG A 2 4.80 6.92 -15.39
C ARG A 2 3.73 6.25 -14.53
N PHE A 3 3.86 6.30 -13.21
CA PHE A 3 2.84 5.81 -12.29
C PHE A 3 2.40 6.96 -11.40
N CYS A 4 1.13 6.94 -10.98
CA CYS A 4 0.64 7.96 -10.09
C CYS A 4 1.35 7.88 -8.74
N PRO A 5 1.91 8.98 -8.21
CA PRO A 5 2.57 8.98 -6.92
C PRO A 5 1.60 8.71 -5.75
N HIS A 6 0.30 8.93 -5.95
CA HIS A 6 -0.73 8.73 -4.92
C HIS A 6 -1.45 7.39 -5.00
N CYS A 7 -1.59 6.83 -6.21
CA CYS A 7 -2.46 5.68 -6.48
C CYS A 7 -1.72 4.50 -7.13
N GLY A 8 -0.46 4.69 -7.54
CA GLY A 8 0.39 3.72 -8.24
C GLY A 8 -0.20 3.12 -9.52
N ALA A 9 -1.29 3.69 -10.04
CA ALA A 9 -1.87 3.28 -11.32
C ALA A 9 -0.96 3.72 -12.47
N PRO A 10 -0.85 2.93 -13.55
CA PRO A 10 -0.13 3.32 -14.74
C PRO A 10 -0.76 4.58 -15.32
N LEU A 11 0.08 5.59 -15.56
CA LEU A 11 -0.31 6.86 -16.16
C LEU A 11 0.02 6.86 -17.63
N MET A 12 -0.93 7.34 -18.42
CA MET A 12 -0.69 7.71 -19.81
C MET A 12 0.36 8.82 -19.88
N ALA A 13 1.16 8.81 -20.95
CA ALA A 13 2.11 9.88 -21.21
C ALA A 13 1.38 11.22 -21.27
N GLY A 14 1.81 12.20 -20.47
CA GLY A 14 1.16 13.52 -20.37
C GLY A 14 -0.05 13.61 -19.43
N ALA A 15 -0.39 12.56 -18.68
CA ALA A 15 -1.49 12.61 -17.70
C ALA A 15 -1.23 13.69 -16.64
N ARG A 16 -2.20 14.60 -16.47
CA ARG A 16 -2.21 15.66 -15.43
C ARG A 16 -3.03 15.29 -14.19
N PHE A 17 -3.67 14.12 -14.19
CA PHE A 17 -4.41 13.56 -13.05
C PHE A 17 -4.40 12.02 -13.12
N CYS A 18 -4.46 11.33 -11.97
CA CYS A 18 -4.66 9.87 -11.91
C CYS A 18 -6.14 9.55 -12.07
N VAL A 19 -6.47 8.76 -13.09
CA VAL A 19 -7.83 8.25 -13.37
C VAL A 19 -8.35 7.33 -12.28
N GLU A 20 -7.44 6.60 -11.61
CA GLU A 20 -7.78 5.62 -10.58
C GLU A 20 -8.05 6.23 -9.20
N CYS A 21 -7.52 7.41 -8.89
CA CYS A 21 -7.70 8.05 -7.57
C CYS A 21 -8.18 9.50 -7.64
N GLY A 22 -8.39 10.03 -8.85
CA GLY A 22 -8.89 11.40 -9.07
C GLY A 22 -7.96 12.53 -8.61
N ARG A 23 -6.70 12.26 -8.25
CA ARG A 23 -5.76 13.31 -7.81
C ARG A 23 -5.03 13.93 -8.99
N GLN A 24 -4.89 15.25 -8.98
CA GLN A 24 -3.98 15.96 -9.88
C GLN A 24 -2.55 15.48 -9.66
N LEU A 25 -1.83 15.30 -10.76
CA LEU A 25 -0.42 14.96 -10.77
C LEU A 25 0.31 16.28 -10.89
N SER A 26 0.95 16.73 -9.81
CA SER A 26 1.82 17.91 -9.91
C SER A 26 2.91 17.64 -10.94
N GLU A 27 3.21 18.65 -11.75
CA GLU A 27 4.36 18.61 -12.65
C GLU A 27 5.61 18.49 -11.77
N ALA A 28 6.19 17.29 -11.71
CA ALA A 28 7.51 17.10 -11.13
C ALA A 28 8.48 17.98 -11.93
N ALA A 29 8.95 19.05 -11.28
CA ALA A 29 10.07 19.84 -11.75
C ALA A 29 11.22 18.89 -12.11
N ALA A 30 11.79 19.09 -13.29
CA ALA A 30 13.03 18.45 -13.70
C ALA A 30 14.12 18.64 -12.62
N PRO A 31 15.07 17.69 -12.46
CA PRO A 31 16.07 17.80 -11.40
C PRO A 31 17.02 18.95 -11.71
N ALA A 32 17.03 19.97 -10.84
CA ALA A 32 18.09 20.97 -10.83
C ALA A 32 19.32 20.37 -10.11
N ALA A 33 20.41 20.24 -10.84
CA ALA A 33 21.74 20.01 -10.28
C ALA A 33 22.16 21.21 -9.41
N GLY A 34 22.96 20.92 -8.39
CA GLY A 34 23.14 21.76 -7.20
C GLY A 34 23.93 23.07 -7.34
N ALA A 35 23.64 23.90 -6.33
CA ALA A 35 24.57 24.60 -5.44
C ALA A 35 24.68 26.14 -5.53
N ALA A 36 24.45 26.72 -4.34
CA ALA A 36 25.03 27.90 -3.74
C ALA A 36 24.52 29.30 -4.14
N ALA A 37 24.28 30.08 -3.07
CA ALA A 37 23.73 31.42 -3.03
C ALA A 37 24.70 32.51 -3.53
N SER A 38 24.15 33.55 -4.17
CA SER A 38 24.22 34.95 -3.70
C SER A 38 23.79 35.92 -4.80
N ASP A 39 23.27 37.08 -4.35
CA ASP A 39 22.71 38.20 -5.10
C ASP A 39 23.46 38.64 -6.37
N LYS A 40 22.70 38.94 -7.43
CA LYS A 40 22.46 40.33 -7.91
C LYS A 40 21.68 40.34 -9.22
N ARG A 41 20.72 41.27 -9.29
CA ARG A 41 19.97 41.65 -10.51
C ARG A 41 20.90 42.31 -11.54
N LYS A 42 20.81 41.90 -12.80
CA LYS A 42 20.57 42.78 -13.97
C LYS A 42 20.45 41.97 -15.27
N ALA A 43 19.53 42.40 -16.11
CA ALA A 43 19.25 41.90 -17.45
C ALA A 43 20.26 42.44 -18.49
N ALA A 44 20.53 41.65 -19.54
CA ALA A 44 20.63 42.08 -20.94
C ALA A 44 20.96 40.88 -21.88
N ASP A 45 20.10 40.74 -22.90
CA ASP A 45 20.23 40.30 -24.30
C ASP A 45 21.38 39.45 -24.89
N ALA A 46 20.90 38.64 -25.87
CA ALA A 46 21.44 38.32 -27.21
C ALA A 46 22.35 37.08 -27.43
N SER A 47 21.79 36.18 -28.27
CA SER A 47 22.37 35.33 -29.33
C SER A 47 23.85 34.92 -29.30
N ASP A 48 24.16 33.62 -29.45
CA ASP A 48 24.49 32.99 -30.74
C ASP A 48 24.87 31.51 -30.54
N SER A 49 24.67 30.75 -31.60
CA SER A 49 24.96 29.35 -31.89
C SER A 49 26.39 28.86 -31.56
N SER A 50 26.51 27.58 -31.21
CA SER A 50 27.59 26.64 -31.63
C SER A 50 27.46 25.31 -30.90
N GLY A 51 27.38 24.20 -31.65
CA GLY A 51 27.47 22.84 -31.11
C GLY A 51 28.92 22.36 -30.97
N LEU A 52 29.17 21.41 -30.07
CA LEU A 52 30.25 20.39 -30.15
C LEU A 52 29.98 19.29 -29.09
N ARG A 53 29.63 18.06 -29.50
CA ARG A 53 30.48 16.84 -29.56
C ARG A 53 31.02 16.34 -28.21
N LEU A 54 30.41 15.25 -27.71
CA LEU A 54 30.94 14.39 -26.67
C LEU A 54 32.24 13.70 -27.13
N THR A 55 33.27 13.70 -26.29
CA THR A 55 34.49 12.91 -26.47
C THR A 55 34.52 11.72 -25.51
N ASN A 56 35.16 10.63 -25.96
CA ASN A 56 35.28 9.33 -25.28
C ASN A 56 35.99 9.34 -23.90
N ALA A 57 36.39 10.51 -23.39
CA ALA A 57 37.00 10.66 -22.06
C ALA A 57 35.97 10.60 -20.91
N PHE A 58 34.69 10.91 -21.16
CA PHE A 58 33.65 10.90 -20.12
C PHE A 58 33.18 9.50 -19.71
N ILE A 59 33.39 8.49 -20.57
CA ILE A 59 32.98 7.10 -20.30
C ILE A 59 34.01 6.37 -19.43
N ALA A 60 35.28 6.76 -19.45
CA ALA A 60 36.33 6.06 -18.70
C ALA A 60 36.35 6.37 -17.19
N VAL A 61 35.88 7.56 -16.77
CA VAL A 61 35.93 7.98 -15.37
C VAL A 61 34.82 7.31 -14.52
N PHE A 62 33.67 6.98 -15.12
CA PHE A 62 32.55 6.37 -14.39
C PHE A 62 32.69 4.84 -14.17
N PHE A 63 33.40 4.13 -15.05
CA PHE A 63 33.62 2.69 -14.88
C PHE A 63 34.79 2.32 -13.96
N GLY A 64 35.72 3.25 -13.69
CA GLY A 64 36.83 3.02 -12.76
C GLY A 64 36.43 3.06 -11.28
N ILE A 65 35.38 3.81 -10.91
CA ILE A 65 35.01 4.06 -9.50
C ILE A 65 34.17 2.91 -8.92
N THR A 66 33.39 2.19 -9.73
CA THR A 66 32.53 1.09 -9.26
C THR A 66 33.29 -0.21 -9.02
N ILE A 67 34.34 -0.49 -9.79
CA ILE A 67 35.11 -1.75 -9.66
C ILE A 67 36.11 -1.66 -8.49
N ALA A 68 36.72 -0.49 -8.25
CA ALA A 68 37.62 -0.29 -7.11
C ALA A 68 36.88 -0.19 -5.75
N GLY A 69 35.68 0.40 -5.73
CA GLY A 69 34.89 0.58 -4.51
C GLY A 69 34.31 -0.73 -3.94
N LEU A 70 33.87 -1.65 -4.80
CA LEU A 70 33.34 -2.95 -4.38
C LEU A 70 34.44 -3.92 -3.89
N GLY A 71 35.64 -3.84 -4.48
CA GLY A 71 36.79 -4.64 -4.04
C GLY A 71 37.29 -4.27 -2.64
N ALA A 72 37.30 -2.98 -2.29
CA ALA A 72 37.74 -2.51 -0.98
C ALA A 72 36.76 -2.89 0.14
N ALA A 73 35.46 -2.83 -0.11
CA ALA A 73 34.44 -3.22 0.87
C ALA A 73 34.46 -4.72 1.17
N ALA A 74 34.66 -5.57 0.15
CA ALA A 74 34.78 -7.01 0.33
C ALA A 74 36.08 -7.39 1.08
N TYR A 75 37.19 -6.68 0.85
CA TYR A 75 38.46 -6.94 1.54
C TYR A 75 38.42 -6.56 3.03
N ILE A 76 37.72 -5.48 3.40
CA ILE A 76 37.58 -5.05 4.80
C ILE A 76 36.69 -6.03 5.59
N LEU A 77 35.61 -6.53 4.99
CA LEU A 77 34.70 -7.49 5.64
C LEU A 77 35.32 -8.88 5.86
N LEU A 78 36.33 -9.26 5.05
CA LEU A 78 37.01 -10.56 5.17
C LEU A 78 38.16 -10.58 6.19
N ARG A 79 38.58 -9.44 6.74
CA ARG A 79 39.76 -9.35 7.62
C ARG A 79 39.53 -8.79 9.02
N THR A 80 38.32 -8.37 9.38
CA THR A 80 38.04 -7.94 10.76
C THR A 80 37.63 -9.13 11.62
N PRO A 81 38.45 -9.59 12.58
CA PRO A 81 37.96 -10.52 13.60
C PRO A 81 36.93 -9.79 14.46
N THR A 82 35.75 -10.36 14.62
CA THR A 82 34.71 -9.87 15.52
C THR A 82 35.22 -9.89 16.96
N VAL A 83 35.62 -8.72 17.46
CA VAL A 83 35.80 -8.51 18.90
C VAL A 83 34.41 -8.36 19.51
N VAL A 84 33.98 -9.38 20.24
CA VAL A 84 32.78 -9.30 21.08
C VAL A 84 33.09 -8.37 22.25
N GLN A 85 32.68 -7.11 22.16
CA GLN A 85 32.56 -6.25 23.33
C GLN A 85 31.18 -6.44 23.95
N THR A 86 31.15 -7.20 25.04
CA THR A 86 30.05 -7.13 26.01
C THR A 86 30.11 -5.76 26.69
N ALA A 87 29.27 -4.83 26.24
CA ALA A 87 29.00 -3.60 26.95
C ALA A 87 27.63 -3.71 27.61
N SER A 88 27.65 -3.93 28.93
CA SER A 88 26.51 -3.68 29.79
C SER A 88 26.18 -2.19 29.77
N SER A 89 24.99 -1.82 29.31
CA SER A 89 24.44 -0.49 29.55
C SER A 89 23.01 -0.65 30.07
N GLU A 90 22.83 -0.43 31.37
CA GLU A 90 21.53 -0.03 31.92
C GLU A 90 21.11 1.29 31.29
N ALA A 91 19.87 1.35 30.79
CA ALA A 91 19.19 2.56 30.37
C ALA A 91 17.73 2.52 30.88
N PRO A 92 17.13 3.70 31.15
CA PRO A 92 16.09 3.88 32.15
C PRO A 92 14.69 3.44 31.69
N THR A 93 13.87 3.13 32.68
CA THR A 93 12.48 2.69 32.58
C THR A 93 11.58 3.77 31.96
N GLY A 94 10.88 3.44 30.88
CA GLY A 94 9.83 4.31 30.34
C GLY A 94 9.20 3.82 29.04
N ALA A 95 7.99 3.27 29.13
CA ALA A 95 7.02 2.99 28.06
C ALA A 95 7.38 1.88 27.03
N SER A 96 7.17 0.63 27.45
CA SER A 96 7.08 -0.54 26.58
C SER A 96 5.81 -0.50 25.70
N SER A 97 6.01 -0.55 24.38
CA SER A 97 4.99 -1.02 23.43
C SER A 97 4.73 -2.52 23.69
N PRO A 98 3.54 -3.06 23.39
CA PRO A 98 3.29 -4.48 23.53
C PRO A 98 4.02 -5.21 22.39
N THR A 99 5.24 -5.65 22.67
CA THR A 99 5.93 -6.65 21.85
C THR A 99 5.14 -7.95 21.88
N ALA A 100 5.05 -8.60 20.72
CA ALA A 100 4.69 -10.01 20.63
C ALA A 100 5.37 -10.79 21.76
N GLY A 101 4.59 -11.59 22.48
CA GLY A 101 4.91 -12.12 23.80
C GLY A 101 6.35 -12.60 23.93
N THR A 102 7.17 -11.85 24.66
CA THR A 102 8.43 -12.36 25.17
C THR A 102 8.10 -13.51 26.11
N LEU A 103 8.53 -14.72 25.75
CA LEU A 103 8.34 -15.89 26.58
C LEU A 103 8.91 -15.62 27.98
N PRO A 104 8.26 -16.07 29.06
CA PRO A 104 8.74 -15.84 30.42
C PRO A 104 10.21 -16.26 30.58
N PRO A 105 10.99 -15.58 31.45
CA PRO A 105 12.34 -16.01 31.79
C PRO A 105 12.36 -17.49 32.18
N GLY A 106 13.26 -18.27 31.58
CA GLY A 106 13.38 -19.72 31.82
C GLY A 106 12.55 -20.61 30.89
N HIS A 107 11.75 -20.05 29.95
CA HIS A 107 11.11 -20.86 28.92
C HIS A 107 12.19 -21.54 28.04
N PRO A 108 12.07 -22.86 27.76
CA PRO A 108 13.04 -23.55 26.93
C PRO A 108 13.11 -22.91 25.55
N LYS A 109 14.34 -22.65 25.07
CA LYS A 109 14.56 -22.27 23.68
C LYS A 109 14.22 -23.49 22.83
N ILE A 110 13.22 -23.35 21.96
CA ILE A 110 12.92 -24.39 20.97
C ILE A 110 14.12 -24.48 20.04
N GLN A 111 14.87 -25.56 20.14
CA GLN A 111 16.01 -25.83 19.26
C GLN A 111 15.56 -26.67 18.08
N LEU A 112 16.21 -26.48 16.93
CA LEU A 112 15.96 -27.31 15.77
C LEU A 112 16.43 -28.75 16.05
N PRO A 113 15.57 -29.77 15.93
CA PRO A 113 15.94 -31.16 16.18
C PRO A 113 17.14 -31.60 15.32
N THR A 114 17.96 -32.51 15.83
CA THR A 114 19.13 -33.03 15.12
C THR A 114 18.74 -33.65 13.78
N GLU A 115 17.62 -34.36 13.73
CA GLU A 115 17.09 -34.99 12.52
C GLU A 115 16.77 -33.95 11.45
N ALA A 116 16.21 -32.80 11.85
CA ALA A 116 15.92 -31.70 10.93
C ALA A 116 17.21 -31.05 10.40
N ARG A 117 18.21 -30.84 11.26
CA ARG A 117 19.53 -30.33 10.85
C ARG A 117 20.20 -31.26 9.83
N THR A 118 20.26 -32.55 10.15
CA THR A 118 20.80 -33.60 9.27
C THR A 118 20.06 -33.65 7.93
N PHE A 119 18.73 -33.54 7.96
CA PHE A 119 17.93 -33.51 6.73
C PHE A 119 18.28 -32.31 5.84
N ILE A 120 18.41 -31.11 6.42
CA ILE A 120 18.75 -29.90 5.65
C ILE A 120 20.18 -30.02 5.10
N ASP A 121 21.13 -30.56 5.88
CA ASP A 121 22.51 -30.76 5.43
C ASP A 121 22.61 -31.78 4.28
N GLN A 122 21.87 -32.90 4.37
CA GLN A 122 21.79 -33.88 3.29
C GLN A 122 21.16 -33.26 2.03
N LEU A 123 20.06 -32.52 2.19
CA LEU A 123 19.42 -31.83 1.07
C LEU A 123 20.35 -30.80 0.41
N ALA A 124 21.17 -30.11 1.22
CA ALA A 124 22.19 -29.19 0.70
C ALA A 124 23.32 -29.90 -0.05
N GLN A 125 23.67 -31.12 0.34
CA GLN A 125 24.61 -31.95 -0.42
C GLN A 125 23.98 -32.43 -1.73
N ASP A 126 22.74 -32.89 -1.70
CA ASP A 126 22.01 -33.35 -2.88
C ASP A 126 21.85 -32.21 -3.91
N ALA A 127 21.53 -31.00 -3.45
CA ALA A 127 21.45 -29.80 -4.29
C ALA A 127 22.79 -29.47 -4.97
N ARG A 128 23.91 -29.58 -4.23
CA ARG A 128 25.26 -29.37 -4.77
C ARG A 128 25.68 -30.44 -5.77
N ASN A 129 25.25 -31.69 -5.56
CA ASN A 129 25.51 -32.80 -6.49
C ASN A 129 24.68 -32.67 -7.78
N LYS A 130 23.56 -31.95 -7.74
CA LYS A 130 22.67 -31.69 -8.89
C LYS A 130 22.48 -30.18 -9.07
N PRO A 131 23.53 -29.43 -9.50
CA PRO A 131 23.49 -27.98 -9.49
C PRO A 131 22.41 -27.39 -10.40
N ASN A 132 21.95 -28.10 -11.43
CA ASN A 132 20.89 -27.62 -12.33
C ASN A 132 19.48 -28.06 -11.91
N ASP A 133 19.32 -28.79 -10.80
CA ASP A 133 18.02 -29.24 -10.30
C ASP A 133 17.35 -28.13 -9.47
N ILE A 134 16.60 -27.27 -10.16
CA ILE A 134 15.86 -26.14 -9.57
C ILE A 134 14.96 -26.60 -8.42
N SER A 135 14.30 -27.77 -8.54
CA SER A 135 13.36 -28.26 -7.53
C SER A 135 14.06 -28.54 -6.21
N THR A 136 15.23 -29.20 -6.27
CA THR A 136 16.03 -29.50 -5.07
C THR A 136 16.56 -28.24 -4.40
N TRP A 137 17.01 -27.24 -5.18
CA TRP A 137 17.45 -25.95 -4.65
C TRP A 137 16.30 -25.12 -4.05
N ASN A 138 15.13 -25.08 -4.70
CA ASN A 138 13.94 -24.43 -4.13
C ASN A 138 13.51 -25.08 -2.82
N LYS A 139 13.52 -26.43 -2.76
CA LYS A 139 13.23 -27.17 -1.53
C LYS A 139 14.23 -26.83 -0.43
N LEU A 140 15.53 -26.77 -0.75
CA LEU A 140 16.57 -26.35 0.20
C LEU A 140 16.31 -24.93 0.74
N GLY A 141 15.96 -23.99 -0.14
CA GLY A 141 15.60 -22.63 0.23
C GLY A 141 14.43 -22.59 1.20
N ALA A 142 13.34 -23.28 0.87
CA ALA A 142 12.12 -23.31 1.69
C ALA A 142 12.34 -23.93 3.08
N VAL A 143 13.03 -25.07 3.17
CA VAL A 143 13.27 -25.71 4.47
C VAL A 143 14.28 -24.93 5.31
N SER A 144 15.27 -24.30 4.68
CA SER A 144 16.23 -23.43 5.39
C SER A 144 15.53 -22.17 5.90
N MET A 145 14.63 -21.58 5.12
CA MET A 145 13.82 -20.44 5.57
C MET A 145 12.97 -20.81 6.78
N ARG A 146 12.33 -21.98 6.77
CA ARG A 146 11.56 -22.45 7.93
C ARG A 146 12.44 -22.74 9.14
N ALA A 147 13.65 -23.26 8.95
CA ALA A 147 14.62 -23.46 10.01
C ALA A 147 15.09 -22.11 10.62
N ALA A 148 15.14 -21.05 9.82
CA ALA A 148 15.55 -19.72 10.25
C ALA A 148 14.66 -19.09 11.34
N LEU A 149 13.42 -19.56 11.46
CA LEU A 149 12.50 -19.21 12.56
C LEU A 149 13.01 -19.67 13.94
N PHE A 150 13.84 -20.72 13.98
CA PHE A 150 14.41 -21.26 15.21
C PHE A 150 15.89 -20.90 15.37
N ASP A 151 16.61 -20.83 14.27
CA ASP A 151 18.04 -20.53 14.22
C ASP A 151 18.33 -19.58 13.04
N PRO A 152 18.54 -18.27 13.30
CA PRO A 152 18.78 -17.28 12.25
C PRO A 152 19.97 -17.56 11.32
N SER A 153 20.89 -18.47 11.70
CA SER A 153 22.00 -18.86 10.82
C SER A 153 21.54 -19.50 9.50
N TYR A 154 20.31 -20.04 9.45
CA TYR A 154 19.76 -20.64 8.23
C TYR A 154 19.30 -19.62 7.18
N TYR A 155 19.19 -18.32 7.51
CA TYR A 155 18.84 -17.30 6.51
C TYR A 155 19.87 -17.22 5.38
N ASP A 156 21.16 -17.35 5.69
CA ASP A 156 22.21 -17.31 4.66
C ASP A 156 22.11 -18.50 3.72
N ARG A 157 21.79 -19.68 4.25
CA ARG A 157 21.57 -20.89 3.46
C ARG A 157 20.34 -20.75 2.55
N ALA A 158 19.23 -20.22 3.08
CA ALA A 158 18.02 -19.94 2.30
C ALA A 158 18.30 -18.96 1.16
N ALA A 159 18.99 -17.84 1.46
CA ALA A 159 19.36 -16.85 0.46
C ALA A 159 20.22 -17.43 -0.65
N GLN A 160 21.25 -18.23 -0.31
CA GLN A 160 22.11 -18.88 -1.29
C GLN A 160 21.34 -19.84 -2.20
N ALA A 161 20.43 -20.62 -1.63
CA ALA A 161 19.64 -21.57 -2.39
C ALA A 161 18.69 -20.90 -3.38
N TYR A 162 17.93 -19.88 -2.93
CA TYR A 162 17.07 -19.11 -3.83
C TYR A 162 17.86 -18.30 -4.86
N ALA A 163 18.99 -17.70 -4.48
CA ALA A 163 19.86 -17.02 -5.43
C ALA A 163 20.41 -17.97 -6.50
N HIS A 164 20.68 -19.24 -6.15
CA HIS A 164 21.09 -20.24 -7.12
C HIS A 164 19.96 -20.58 -8.09
N VAL A 165 18.72 -20.74 -7.61
CA VAL A 165 17.55 -20.91 -8.47
C VAL A 165 17.37 -19.73 -9.41
N LEU A 166 17.46 -18.49 -8.91
CA LEU A 166 17.28 -17.28 -9.72
C LEU A 166 18.38 -17.06 -10.76
N LYS A 167 19.56 -17.68 -10.60
CA LYS A 167 20.58 -17.72 -11.65
C LYS A 167 20.19 -18.64 -12.81
N LEU A 168 19.50 -19.74 -12.52
CA LEU A 168 19.05 -20.72 -13.52
C LEU A 168 17.74 -20.31 -14.17
N ASP A 169 16.82 -19.77 -13.36
CA ASP A 169 15.50 -19.30 -13.76
C ASP A 169 15.19 -17.96 -13.04
N PRO A 170 15.50 -16.81 -13.68
CA PRO A 170 15.29 -15.49 -13.09
C PRO A 170 13.83 -15.13 -12.79
N ASN A 171 12.86 -15.86 -13.35
CA ASN A 171 11.44 -15.60 -13.17
C ASN A 171 10.77 -16.66 -12.28
N ASN A 172 11.56 -17.51 -11.61
CA ASN A 172 11.04 -18.53 -10.72
C ASN A 172 10.27 -17.90 -9.56
N LEU A 173 8.94 -18.08 -9.55
CA LEU A 173 8.06 -17.43 -8.59
C LEU A 173 8.36 -17.83 -7.14
N ASP A 174 8.66 -19.11 -6.90
CA ASP A 174 8.97 -19.61 -5.56
C ASP A 174 10.25 -19.00 -5.02
N ALA A 175 11.29 -18.91 -5.86
CA ALA A 175 12.56 -18.31 -5.47
C ALA A 175 12.49 -16.78 -5.32
N LEU A 176 11.73 -16.09 -6.19
CA LEU A 176 11.50 -14.64 -6.08
C LEU A 176 10.77 -14.29 -4.78
N ARG A 177 9.72 -15.05 -4.43
CA ARG A 177 9.02 -14.87 -3.16
C ARG A 177 9.94 -15.22 -1.99
N GLY A 178 10.60 -16.37 -2.06
CA GLY A 178 11.47 -16.87 -0.99
C GLY A 178 12.66 -15.97 -0.68
N ILE A 179 13.34 -15.41 -1.70
CA ILE A 179 14.43 -14.46 -1.46
C ILE A 179 13.91 -13.13 -0.89
N GLY A 180 12.73 -12.69 -1.33
CA GLY A 180 12.06 -11.52 -0.78
C GLY A 180 11.73 -11.71 0.71
N ASP A 181 11.22 -12.88 1.10
CA ASP A 181 10.94 -13.22 2.50
C ASP A 181 12.21 -13.21 3.35
N VAL A 182 13.31 -13.79 2.82
CA VAL A 182 14.61 -13.76 3.51
C VAL A 182 15.10 -12.32 3.71
N TYR A 183 14.94 -11.46 2.71
CA TYR A 183 15.33 -10.05 2.85
C TYR A 183 14.43 -9.30 3.84
N TYR A 184 13.12 -9.56 3.81
CA TYR A 184 12.17 -8.97 4.76
C TYR A 184 12.53 -9.31 6.21
N ASP A 185 12.72 -10.59 6.52
CA ASP A 185 13.02 -11.05 7.89
C ASP A 185 14.37 -10.54 8.40
N ARG A 186 15.26 -10.15 7.48
CA ARG A 186 16.55 -9.50 7.79
C ARG A 186 16.48 -7.97 7.77
N ASN A 187 15.28 -7.39 7.70
CA ASN A 187 15.02 -5.94 7.61
C ASN A 187 15.70 -5.25 6.41
N LYS A 188 15.95 -6.00 5.34
CA LYS A 188 16.48 -5.52 4.06
C LYS A 188 15.34 -5.19 3.11
N TYR A 189 14.56 -4.16 3.46
CA TYR A 189 13.27 -3.90 2.83
C TYR A 189 13.39 -3.50 1.36
N ASP A 190 14.44 -2.79 0.95
CA ASP A 190 14.63 -2.39 -0.45
C ASP A 190 14.88 -3.60 -1.36
N GLU A 191 15.72 -4.54 -0.92
CA GLU A 191 15.94 -5.79 -1.65
C GLU A 191 14.69 -6.68 -1.67
N ALA A 192 13.93 -6.71 -0.56
CA ALA A 192 12.65 -7.41 -0.50
C ALA A 192 11.63 -6.82 -1.49
N ILE A 193 11.49 -5.49 -1.53
CA ILE A 193 10.62 -4.76 -2.48
C ILE A 193 11.00 -5.14 -3.92
N ALA A 194 12.29 -5.11 -4.27
CA ALA A 194 12.74 -5.44 -5.62
C ALA A 194 12.35 -6.87 -6.04
N ALA A 195 12.51 -7.85 -5.14
CA ALA A 195 12.14 -9.24 -5.39
C ALA A 195 10.62 -9.41 -5.56
N TYR A 196 9.83 -8.78 -4.67
CA TYR A 196 8.37 -8.79 -4.71
C TYR A 196 7.79 -8.08 -5.94
N GLU A 197 8.38 -6.97 -6.36
CA GLU A 197 8.01 -6.29 -7.60
C GLU A 197 8.34 -7.13 -8.83
N HIS A 198 9.47 -7.83 -8.84
CA HIS A 198 9.78 -8.79 -9.90
C HIS A 198 8.74 -9.91 -9.93
N TYR A 199 8.40 -10.49 -8.78
CA TYR A 199 7.33 -11.49 -8.68
C TYR A 199 6.03 -10.97 -9.30
N LEU A 200 5.59 -9.77 -8.92
CA LEU A 200 4.33 -9.19 -9.39
C LEU A 200 4.36 -8.79 -10.87
N LYS A 201 5.52 -8.58 -11.48
CA LYS A 201 5.62 -8.43 -12.96
C LYS A 201 5.22 -9.72 -13.67
N GLN A 202 5.50 -10.88 -13.07
CA GLN A 202 5.17 -12.19 -13.63
C GLN A 202 3.75 -12.64 -13.24
N LYS A 203 3.36 -12.39 -11.98
CA LYS A 203 2.04 -12.75 -11.44
C LYS A 203 1.37 -11.53 -10.78
N PRO A 204 0.77 -10.62 -11.56
CA PRO A 204 0.28 -9.33 -11.05
C PRO A 204 -0.98 -9.40 -10.17
N LYS A 205 -1.64 -10.57 -10.09
CA LYS A 205 -2.92 -10.77 -9.38
C LYS A 205 -2.76 -11.70 -8.19
N ASP A 206 -1.81 -11.39 -7.32
CA ASP A 206 -1.55 -12.15 -6.09
C ASP A 206 -1.79 -11.25 -4.86
N PRO A 207 -2.96 -11.36 -4.20
CA PRO A 207 -3.33 -10.45 -3.12
C PRO A 207 -2.42 -10.58 -1.89
N GLU A 208 -1.92 -11.78 -1.60
CA GLU A 208 -0.96 -12.02 -0.54
C GLU A 208 0.35 -11.24 -0.80
N VAL A 209 0.96 -11.40 -1.98
CA VAL A 209 2.19 -10.68 -2.35
C VAL A 209 1.99 -9.17 -2.41
N LEU A 210 0.84 -8.69 -2.90
CA LEU A 210 0.50 -7.26 -2.87
C LEU A 210 0.42 -6.71 -1.45
N THR A 211 -0.10 -7.49 -0.51
CA THR A 211 -0.20 -7.09 0.90
C THR A 211 1.16 -7.10 1.58
N ASP A 212 2.00 -8.08 1.30
CA ASP A 212 3.37 -8.12 1.80
C ASP A 212 4.19 -6.94 1.24
N LEU A 213 4.12 -6.67 -0.06
CA LEU A 213 4.77 -5.51 -0.68
C LEU A 213 4.29 -4.18 -0.06
N GLY A 214 2.98 -4.04 0.17
CA GLY A 214 2.44 -2.86 0.86
C GLY A 214 3.03 -2.69 2.26
N THR A 215 3.27 -3.79 2.96
CA THR A 215 3.87 -3.79 4.31
C THR A 215 5.33 -3.34 4.26
N MET A 216 6.09 -3.73 3.24
CA MET A 216 7.46 -3.25 3.03
C MET A 216 7.50 -1.74 2.75
N TYR A 217 6.57 -1.26 1.93
CA TYR A 217 6.41 0.17 1.70
C TYR A 217 6.10 0.92 2.99
N LEU A 218 5.29 0.34 3.88
CA LEU A 218 4.99 0.96 5.16
C LEU A 218 6.24 1.05 6.06
N TYR A 219 7.00 -0.04 6.19
CA TYR A 219 8.25 -0.06 6.98
C TYR A 219 9.32 0.92 6.48
N THR A 220 9.30 1.24 5.19
CA THR A 220 10.19 2.23 4.57
C THR A 220 9.63 3.66 4.58
N GLY A 221 8.50 3.88 5.27
CA GLY A 221 7.87 5.20 5.41
C GLY A 221 7.01 5.64 4.20
N ASN A 222 6.80 4.75 3.23
CA ASN A 222 6.05 5.02 2.01
C ASN A 222 4.57 4.63 2.14
N ALA A 223 3.87 5.19 3.13
CA ALA A 223 2.48 4.85 3.44
C ALA A 223 1.51 5.02 2.25
N ASP A 224 1.73 6.00 1.37
CA ASP A 224 0.94 6.18 0.14
C ASP A 224 1.05 4.95 -0.78
N GLN A 225 2.26 4.45 -1.01
CA GLN A 225 2.48 3.26 -1.84
C GLN A 225 1.95 2.00 -1.17
N ALA A 226 2.03 1.91 0.16
CA ALA A 226 1.45 0.82 0.92
C ALA A 226 -0.07 0.72 0.70
N ILE A 227 -0.79 1.84 0.88
CA ILE A 227 -2.25 1.92 0.68
C ILE A 227 -2.65 1.51 -0.73
N VAL A 228 -1.84 1.86 -1.74
CA VAL A 228 -2.07 1.44 -3.12
C VAL A 228 -2.07 -0.09 -3.26
N GLN A 229 -1.04 -0.75 -2.75
CA GLN A 229 -0.95 -2.20 -2.89
C GLN A 229 -2.05 -2.91 -2.09
N TYR A 230 -2.39 -2.41 -0.90
CA TYR A 230 -3.52 -2.94 -0.12
C TYR A 230 -4.86 -2.79 -0.85
N LYS A 231 -5.12 -1.66 -1.51
CA LYS A 231 -6.33 -1.48 -2.33
C LYS A 231 -6.40 -2.48 -3.47
N LYS A 232 -5.28 -2.76 -4.15
CA LYS A 232 -5.22 -3.79 -5.19
C LYS A 232 -5.49 -5.19 -4.61
N ALA A 233 -4.90 -5.52 -3.46
CA ALA A 233 -5.15 -6.79 -2.78
C ALA A 233 -6.63 -6.95 -2.41
N ILE A 234 -7.26 -5.91 -1.85
CA ILE A 234 -8.68 -5.90 -1.48
C ILE A 234 -9.58 -6.02 -2.72
N ALA A 235 -9.23 -5.38 -3.83
CA ALA A 235 -10.00 -5.51 -5.07
C ALA A 235 -10.00 -6.95 -5.62
N LEU A 236 -8.90 -7.68 -5.41
CA LEU A 236 -8.80 -9.10 -5.78
C LEU A 236 -9.46 -10.03 -4.75
N LYS A 237 -9.38 -9.69 -3.47
CA LYS A 237 -9.88 -10.47 -2.34
C LYS A 237 -10.63 -9.56 -1.35
N PRO A 238 -11.93 -9.29 -1.58
CA PRO A 238 -12.70 -8.31 -0.80
C PRO A 238 -12.91 -8.64 0.68
N ASP A 239 -12.64 -9.88 1.07
CA ASP A 239 -12.71 -10.41 2.44
C ASP A 239 -11.33 -10.58 3.08
N PHE A 240 -10.27 -9.98 2.49
CA PHE A 240 -8.92 -10.15 2.99
C PHE A 240 -8.61 -9.32 4.24
N TYR A 241 -8.79 -9.92 5.41
CA TYR A 241 -8.56 -9.30 6.71
C TYR A 241 -7.22 -8.53 6.80
N GLN A 242 -6.11 -9.16 6.44
CA GLN A 242 -4.76 -8.60 6.58
C GLN A 242 -4.60 -7.30 5.79
N ALA A 243 -5.12 -7.24 4.56
CA ALA A 243 -5.03 -6.03 3.74
C ALA A 243 -5.82 -4.87 4.34
N TYR A 244 -7.02 -5.10 4.90
CA TYR A 244 -7.78 -4.05 5.60
C TYR A 244 -7.11 -3.59 6.88
N TYR A 245 -6.58 -4.52 7.68
CA TYR A 245 -5.90 -4.20 8.94
C TYR A 245 -4.65 -3.34 8.66
N ASN A 246 -3.78 -3.79 7.74
CA ASN A 246 -2.54 -3.08 7.41
C ASN A 246 -2.82 -1.72 6.74
N MET A 247 -3.83 -1.62 5.87
CA MET A 247 -4.24 -0.34 5.30
C MET A 247 -4.75 0.63 6.37
N GLY A 248 -5.42 0.13 7.41
CA GLY A 248 -5.84 0.93 8.56
C GLY A 248 -4.69 1.49 9.37
N VAL A 249 -3.65 0.69 9.59
CA VAL A 249 -2.40 1.14 10.21
C VAL A 249 -1.73 2.21 9.33
N ALA A 250 -1.65 1.99 8.01
CA ALA A 250 -1.07 2.95 7.08
C ALA A 250 -1.78 4.30 7.07
N TYR A 251 -3.11 4.33 7.06
CA TYR A 251 -3.86 5.60 7.22
C TYR A 251 -3.60 6.26 8.58
N GLY A 252 -3.41 5.45 9.64
CA GLY A 252 -3.03 5.95 10.95
C GLY A 252 -1.68 6.66 10.97
N GLU A 253 -0.68 6.11 10.28
CA GLU A 253 0.63 6.76 10.12
C GLU A 253 0.56 8.08 9.34
N GLN A 254 -0.37 8.17 8.38
CA GLN A 254 -0.67 9.43 7.68
C GLN A 254 -1.48 10.44 8.52
N GLY A 255 -1.96 10.04 9.70
CA GLY A 255 -2.88 10.84 10.51
C GLY A 255 -4.32 10.88 9.98
N ASP A 256 -4.65 10.09 8.95
CA ASP A 256 -5.99 9.98 8.39
C ASP A 256 -6.87 9.04 9.22
N LYS A 257 -7.27 9.55 10.38
CA LYS A 257 -8.09 8.82 11.35
C LYS A 257 -9.44 8.39 10.79
N ALA A 258 -10.01 9.16 9.85
CA ALA A 258 -11.31 8.87 9.27
C ALA A 258 -11.24 7.63 8.38
N ASN A 259 -10.29 7.58 7.44
CA ASN A 259 -10.13 6.41 6.59
C ASN A 259 -9.62 5.20 7.39
N ALA A 260 -8.74 5.40 8.37
CA ALA A 260 -8.33 4.34 9.29
C ALA A 260 -9.53 3.71 10.01
N ALA A 261 -10.46 4.51 10.52
CA ALA A 261 -11.67 4.02 11.20
C ALA A 261 -12.52 3.11 10.29
N ILE A 262 -12.75 3.53 9.04
CA ILE A 262 -13.55 2.80 8.05
C ILE A 262 -12.95 1.41 7.81
N VAL A 263 -11.66 1.36 7.49
CA VAL A 263 -11.02 0.13 7.03
C VAL A 263 -10.69 -0.82 8.18
N LEU A 264 -10.35 -0.29 9.36
CA LEU A 264 -10.17 -1.11 10.57
C LEU A 264 -11.50 -1.71 11.04
N THR A 265 -12.62 -1.00 10.89
CA THR A 265 -13.94 -1.58 11.18
C THR A 265 -14.23 -2.76 10.25
N LYS A 266 -13.89 -2.64 8.96
CA LYS A 266 -14.00 -3.77 8.02
C LYS A 266 -13.09 -4.92 8.45
N ALA A 267 -11.85 -4.66 8.87
CA ALA A 267 -10.97 -5.69 9.43
C ALA A 267 -11.59 -6.38 10.68
N ILE A 268 -12.14 -5.62 11.63
CA ILE A 268 -12.83 -6.19 12.81
C ILE A 268 -13.99 -7.11 12.40
N SER A 269 -14.74 -6.74 11.37
CA SER A 269 -15.82 -7.58 10.84
C SER A 269 -15.30 -8.85 10.15
N LEU A 270 -14.13 -8.80 9.50
CA LEU A 270 -13.53 -9.92 8.79
C LEU A 270 -12.61 -10.78 9.67
N ALA A 271 -12.38 -10.39 10.93
CA ALA A 271 -11.43 -11.05 11.82
C ALA A 271 -11.69 -12.57 11.91
N PRO A 272 -10.70 -13.41 11.53
CA PRO A 272 -10.80 -14.87 11.53
C PRO A 272 -11.07 -15.45 12.92
N ASP A 273 -10.51 -14.83 13.96
CA ASP A 273 -10.65 -15.24 15.35
C ASP A 273 -10.77 -14.01 16.28
N ASP A 274 -11.00 -14.28 17.57
CA ASP A 274 -11.15 -13.23 18.57
C ASP A 274 -9.85 -12.54 18.97
N ALA A 275 -8.69 -13.17 18.80
CA ALA A 275 -7.40 -12.55 19.08
C ALA A 275 -7.11 -11.46 18.04
N MET A 276 -7.25 -11.79 16.75
CA MET A 276 -7.15 -10.84 15.64
C MET A 276 -8.22 -9.75 15.76
N ARG A 277 -9.46 -10.09 16.14
CA ARG A 277 -10.52 -9.10 16.38
C ARG A 277 -10.11 -8.09 17.45
N LYS A 278 -9.60 -8.56 18.60
CA LYS A 278 -9.10 -7.70 19.68
C LYS A 278 -7.95 -6.82 19.21
N GLN A 279 -7.01 -7.36 18.45
CA GLN A 279 -5.90 -6.59 17.87
C GLN A 279 -6.40 -5.47 16.95
N ALA A 280 -7.37 -5.74 16.08
CA ALA A 280 -7.97 -4.74 15.20
C ALA A 280 -8.72 -3.65 15.99
N VAL A 281 -9.46 -4.02 17.05
CA VAL A 281 -10.12 -3.05 17.94
C VAL A 281 -9.11 -2.18 18.69
N GLN A 282 -7.99 -2.75 19.14
CA GLN A 282 -6.91 -2.00 19.79
C GLN A 282 -6.28 -1.00 18.82
N ALA A 283 -5.95 -1.43 17.60
CA ALA A 283 -5.42 -0.54 16.56
C ALA A 283 -6.41 0.59 16.23
N PHE A 284 -7.69 0.27 16.05
CA PHE A 284 -8.75 1.25 15.84
C PHE A 284 -8.80 2.29 16.95
N THR A 285 -8.82 1.84 18.22
CA THR A 285 -8.91 2.72 19.38
C THR A 285 -7.69 3.63 19.47
N LYS A 286 -6.48 3.08 19.29
CA LYS A 286 -5.21 3.81 19.35
C LYS A 286 -5.12 4.89 18.26
N ILE A 287 -5.50 4.56 17.02
CA ILE A 287 -5.35 5.46 15.87
C ILE A 287 -6.45 6.54 15.88
N THR A 288 -7.69 6.14 16.12
CA THR A 288 -8.85 7.03 15.99
C THR A 288 -9.13 7.83 17.26
N GLY A 289 -8.76 7.30 18.43
CA GLY A 289 -9.18 7.80 19.74
C GLY A 289 -10.63 7.45 20.12
N MET A 290 -11.36 6.73 19.27
CA MET A 290 -12.73 6.30 19.55
C MET A 290 -12.76 5.07 20.46
N PRO A 291 -13.78 4.91 21.32
CA PRO A 291 -13.82 3.82 22.29
C PRO A 291 -14.04 2.45 21.62
N PRO A 292 -13.54 1.35 22.22
CA PRO A 292 -13.65 -0.02 21.68
C PRO A 292 -15.09 -0.48 21.35
N LYS A 293 -16.06 0.01 22.13
CA LYS A 293 -17.49 -0.29 21.93
C LYS A 293 -17.99 0.23 20.58
N THR A 294 -17.54 1.41 20.15
CA THR A 294 -17.89 1.99 18.84
C THR A 294 -17.42 1.10 17.71
N ALA A 295 -16.17 0.64 17.76
CA ALA A 295 -15.60 -0.24 16.73
C ALA A 295 -16.40 -1.55 16.57
N THR A 296 -16.75 -2.18 17.70
CA THR A 296 -17.49 -3.45 17.71
C THR A 296 -18.94 -3.28 17.25
N GLN A 297 -19.60 -2.16 17.57
CA GLN A 297 -20.96 -1.86 17.13
C GLN A 297 -21.04 -1.60 15.62
N ILE A 298 -20.08 -0.86 15.05
CA ILE A 298 -20.06 -0.62 13.60
C ILE A 298 -19.69 -1.92 12.87
N ALA A 299 -18.76 -2.72 13.40
CA ALA A 299 -18.40 -3.99 12.78
C ALA A 299 -19.54 -5.03 12.80
N SER A 300 -20.37 -5.04 13.84
CA SER A 300 -21.51 -5.97 13.92
C SER A 300 -22.64 -5.59 12.96
N SER A 301 -22.88 -4.29 12.73
CA SER A 301 -23.84 -3.83 11.73
C SER A 301 -23.41 -4.15 10.30
N LEU A 302 -22.10 -4.19 10.02
CA LEU A 302 -21.57 -4.64 8.73
C LEU A 302 -21.73 -6.15 8.48
N LYS A 303 -21.69 -6.99 9.53
CA LYS A 303 -21.83 -8.45 9.41
C LYS A 303 -23.26 -8.91 9.14
N SER A 304 -24.25 -8.23 9.70
CA SER A 304 -25.65 -8.67 9.66
C SER A 304 -26.34 -8.42 8.32
N GLY A 305 -25.67 -7.78 7.34
CA GLY A 305 -26.31 -7.30 6.10
C GLY A 305 -27.50 -6.36 6.35
N SER A 306 -27.71 -5.95 7.60
CA SER A 306 -28.84 -5.18 8.06
C SER A 306 -28.32 -3.85 8.58
N PRO A 307 -28.61 -2.72 7.91
CA PRO A 307 -28.41 -1.43 8.51
C PRO A 307 -29.41 -1.32 9.66
N ARG A 308 -28.96 -1.57 10.90
CA ARG A 308 -29.79 -1.30 12.07
C ARG A 308 -29.21 -0.16 12.89
N ALA A 309 -29.72 1.02 12.57
CA ALA A 309 -30.21 2.03 13.50
C ALA A 309 -29.49 2.06 14.87
N GLY A 310 -28.39 2.81 14.92
CA GLY A 310 -27.83 3.36 16.15
C GLY A 310 -28.32 4.79 16.32
N ALA A 311 -28.99 5.06 17.44
CA ALA A 311 -29.68 6.30 17.78
C ALA A 311 -28.79 7.55 17.58
N GLY A 312 -29.27 8.46 16.73
CA GLY A 312 -28.72 9.82 16.56
C GLY A 312 -28.58 10.26 15.09
N ALA A 313 -28.36 9.33 14.16
CA ALA A 313 -28.23 9.62 12.74
C ALA A 313 -28.82 8.48 11.90
N ASP A 314 -30.14 8.45 11.70
CA ASP A 314 -30.81 7.93 10.49
C ASP A 314 -32.36 7.92 10.59
N ALA A 315 -32.94 9.03 11.02
CA ALA A 315 -34.31 9.33 10.58
C ALA A 315 -34.30 9.77 9.10
N SER A 316 -33.18 10.33 8.60
CA SER A 316 -33.07 10.82 7.22
C SER A 316 -32.88 9.71 6.20
N ALA A 317 -32.04 8.68 6.41
CA ALA A 317 -31.83 7.62 5.41
C ALA A 317 -33.05 6.71 5.18
N GLN A 318 -34.03 6.68 6.10
CA GLN A 318 -35.33 6.04 5.87
C GLN A 318 -36.21 6.82 4.88
N THR A 319 -35.90 8.10 4.65
CA THR A 319 -36.57 8.93 3.65
C THR A 319 -35.82 8.87 2.32
N PHE A 320 -36.57 9.02 1.22
CA PHE A 320 -36.00 9.11 -0.13
C PHE A 320 -34.83 10.13 -0.21
N LYS A 321 -34.98 11.27 0.48
CA LYS A 321 -33.95 12.32 0.54
C LYS A 321 -32.66 11.84 1.22
N GLY A 322 -32.73 11.21 2.38
CA GLY A 322 -31.51 10.74 3.04
C GLY A 322 -30.85 9.55 2.34
N ALA A 323 -31.64 8.66 1.73
CA ALA A 323 -31.10 7.60 0.89
C ALA A 323 -30.35 8.17 -0.33
N MET A 324 -30.91 9.21 -0.96
CA MET A 324 -30.25 9.95 -2.04
C MET A 324 -28.95 10.62 -1.57
N GLU A 325 -28.96 11.28 -0.42
CA GLU A 325 -27.76 11.92 0.15
C GLU A 325 -26.66 10.91 0.49
N ALA A 326 -27.02 9.78 1.08
CA ALA A 326 -26.09 8.70 1.39
C ALA A 326 -25.50 8.08 0.10
N MET A 327 -26.33 7.84 -0.92
CA MET A 327 -25.90 7.32 -2.22
C MET A 327 -24.87 8.25 -2.87
N VAL A 328 -25.16 9.55 -2.97
CA VAL A 328 -24.26 10.53 -3.59
C VAL A 328 -22.93 10.63 -2.82
N ARG A 329 -22.97 10.58 -1.48
CA ARG A 329 -21.77 10.61 -0.62
C ARG A 329 -20.93 9.34 -0.69
N ASN A 330 -21.51 8.22 -1.12
CA ASN A 330 -20.80 6.95 -1.26
C ASN A 330 -20.26 6.71 -2.69
N LEU A 331 -20.44 7.64 -3.63
CA LEU A 331 -19.89 7.51 -4.98
C LEU A 331 -18.33 7.50 -4.94
N PRO A 332 -17.66 6.49 -5.52
CA PRO A 332 -16.21 6.23 -5.37
C PRO A 332 -15.24 7.37 -5.74
N VAL A 333 -15.72 8.43 -6.40
CA VAL A 333 -14.92 9.58 -6.87
C VAL A 333 -15.52 10.90 -6.40
N ALA A 334 -16.85 11.04 -6.46
CA ALA A 334 -17.56 12.27 -6.15
C ALA A 334 -17.89 12.42 -4.66
N GLY A 335 -18.07 11.31 -3.93
CA GLY A 335 -18.59 11.31 -2.57
C GLY A 335 -17.78 12.17 -1.60
N ASN A 336 -16.45 12.03 -1.65
CA ASN A 336 -15.51 12.81 -0.82
C ASN A 336 -15.38 14.28 -1.24
N LYS A 337 -16.02 14.68 -2.35
CA LYS A 337 -16.05 16.06 -2.85
C LYS A 337 -17.40 16.74 -2.59
N VAL A 338 -18.38 16.05 -2.02
CA VAL A 338 -19.69 16.62 -1.68
C VAL A 338 -19.56 17.51 -0.44
N ALA A 339 -19.64 18.82 -0.63
CA ALA A 339 -19.64 19.79 0.44
C ALA A 339 -21.00 19.87 1.15
N SER A 340 -22.07 20.05 0.39
CA SER A 340 -23.45 20.08 0.89
C SER A 340 -24.43 19.56 -0.16
N ILE A 341 -25.63 19.18 0.29
CA ILE A 341 -26.73 18.80 -0.60
C ILE A 341 -27.95 19.62 -0.19
N GLU A 342 -28.46 20.41 -1.13
CA GLU A 342 -29.63 21.25 -0.95
C GLU A 342 -30.80 20.65 -1.72
N TRP A 343 -32.02 20.82 -1.21
CA TRP A 343 -33.23 20.28 -1.83
C TRP A 343 -34.22 21.40 -2.13
N PRO A 344 -34.12 22.05 -3.30
CA PRO A 344 -35.09 23.05 -3.73
C PRO A 344 -36.53 22.52 -3.85
N SER A 345 -36.69 21.21 -4.06
CA SER A 345 -37.99 20.55 -4.05
C SER A 345 -37.89 19.12 -3.55
N LYS A 346 -39.02 18.41 -3.43
CA LYS A 346 -39.08 17.02 -2.97
C LYS A 346 -38.25 16.05 -3.83
N TYR A 347 -38.10 16.31 -5.12
CA TYR A 347 -37.41 15.44 -6.08
C TYR A 347 -36.31 16.15 -6.86
N ARG A 348 -35.90 17.35 -6.42
CA ARG A 348 -34.76 18.07 -7.00
C ARG A 348 -33.70 18.32 -5.95
N ALA A 349 -32.49 17.86 -6.22
CA ALA A 349 -31.32 18.06 -5.36
C ALA A 349 -30.26 18.90 -6.08
N LYS A 350 -29.59 19.77 -5.33
CA LYS A 350 -28.36 20.45 -5.72
C LYS A 350 -27.21 19.90 -4.89
N VAL A 351 -26.29 19.20 -5.52
CA VAL A 351 -25.10 18.62 -4.90
C VAL A 351 -23.96 19.62 -5.08
N MET A 352 -23.61 20.31 -4.01
CA MET A 352 -22.52 21.30 -4.01
C MET A 352 -21.19 20.57 -3.90
N MET A 353 -20.36 20.69 -4.92
CA MET A 353 -19.11 19.96 -5.06
C MET A 353 -17.91 20.88 -4.83
N SER A 354 -17.01 20.49 -3.93
CA SER A 354 -15.79 21.22 -3.63
C SER A 354 -14.65 20.79 -4.56
N ASN A 355 -14.15 21.72 -5.38
CA ASN A 355 -13.01 21.49 -6.28
C ASN A 355 -13.16 20.21 -7.13
N PHE A 356 -14.34 20.01 -7.71
CA PHE A 356 -14.66 18.84 -8.53
C PHE A 356 -14.54 19.18 -10.02
N PRO A 357 -13.54 18.63 -10.73
CA PRO A 357 -13.16 19.12 -12.06
C PRO A 357 -14.02 18.52 -13.18
N MET A 358 -15.35 18.67 -13.09
CA MET A 358 -16.31 18.02 -13.99
C MET A 358 -16.02 18.30 -15.47
N ASP A 359 -15.71 19.56 -15.81
CA ASP A 359 -15.42 20.00 -17.18
C ASP A 359 -14.10 19.46 -17.73
N ALA A 360 -13.14 19.13 -16.86
CA ALA A 360 -11.83 18.60 -17.22
C ALA A 360 -11.74 17.07 -17.13
N MET A 361 -12.84 16.38 -16.79
CA MET A 361 -12.87 14.91 -16.77
C MET A 361 -12.80 14.35 -18.20
N PRO A 362 -12.03 13.27 -18.45
CA PRO A 362 -12.13 12.52 -19.70
C PRO A 362 -13.55 12.02 -19.94
N PRO A 363 -13.97 11.88 -21.22
CA PRO A 363 -15.30 11.40 -21.57
C PRO A 363 -15.67 10.11 -20.83
N PHE A 364 -14.82 9.07 -20.87
CA PHE A 364 -15.11 7.79 -20.21
C PHE A 364 -15.29 7.89 -18.68
N ALA A 365 -14.56 8.79 -18.00
CA ALA A 365 -14.65 8.96 -16.55
C ALA A 365 -15.88 9.77 -16.17
N ARG A 366 -16.23 10.78 -16.99
CA ARG A 366 -17.48 11.52 -16.87
C ARG A 366 -18.66 10.58 -17.10
N ASP A 367 -18.64 9.79 -18.16
CA ASP A 367 -19.71 8.84 -18.51
C ASP A 367 -19.91 7.80 -17.42
N LYS A 368 -18.81 7.25 -16.88
CA LYS A 368 -18.89 6.32 -15.75
C LYS A 368 -19.50 6.97 -14.51
N PHE A 369 -19.06 8.17 -14.14
CA PHE A 369 -19.63 8.90 -13.00
C PHE A 369 -21.13 9.15 -13.19
N LEU A 370 -21.54 9.63 -14.37
CA LEU A 370 -22.94 9.90 -14.67
C LEU A 370 -23.77 8.62 -14.69
N SER A 371 -23.22 7.52 -15.21
CA SER A 371 -23.85 6.19 -15.19
C SER A 371 -24.03 5.66 -13.77
N ASP A 372 -23.01 5.76 -12.92
CA ASP A 372 -23.06 5.31 -11.52
C ASP A 372 -24.09 6.15 -10.74
N LEU A 373 -24.12 7.47 -10.96
CA LEU A 373 -25.10 8.38 -10.36
C LEU A 373 -26.53 8.07 -10.84
N LYS A 374 -26.74 7.90 -12.15
CA LYS A 374 -28.02 7.53 -12.75
C LYS A 374 -28.56 6.21 -12.19
N THR A 375 -27.70 5.19 -12.12
CA THR A 375 -28.04 3.90 -11.53
C THR A 375 -28.41 4.04 -10.05
N GLY A 376 -27.64 4.83 -9.30
CA GLY A 376 -27.94 5.11 -7.89
C GLY A 376 -29.28 5.81 -7.69
N ILE A 377 -29.65 6.77 -8.54
CA ILE A 377 -30.95 7.44 -8.51
C ILE A 377 -32.07 6.43 -8.81
N ALA A 378 -31.93 5.64 -9.88
CA ALA A 378 -32.93 4.64 -10.28
C ALA A 378 -33.21 3.61 -9.18
N ASN A 379 -32.16 3.04 -8.59
CA ASN A 379 -32.28 2.07 -7.49
C ASN A 379 -32.94 2.70 -6.25
N THR A 380 -32.63 3.96 -5.95
CA THR A 380 -33.23 4.68 -4.82
C THR A 380 -34.72 4.97 -5.08
N LYS A 381 -35.07 5.33 -6.32
CA LYS A 381 -36.47 5.50 -6.73
C LYS A 381 -37.25 4.21 -6.58
N GLU A 382 -36.70 3.09 -7.04
CA GLU A 382 -37.33 1.77 -6.94
C GLU A 382 -37.55 1.39 -5.46
N THR A 383 -36.51 1.48 -4.64
CA THR A 383 -36.56 1.14 -3.21
C THR A 383 -37.62 1.95 -2.45
N HIS A 384 -37.78 3.23 -2.78
CA HIS A 384 -38.73 4.14 -2.13
C HIS A 384 -40.05 4.32 -2.91
N LYS A 385 -40.28 3.52 -3.97
CA LYS A 385 -41.49 3.56 -4.82
C LYS A 385 -41.80 4.96 -5.37
N VAL A 386 -40.77 5.70 -5.77
CA VAL A 386 -40.90 7.04 -6.36
C VAL A 386 -41.05 6.91 -7.88
N THR A 387 -42.23 7.23 -8.38
CA THR A 387 -42.53 7.28 -9.83
C THR A 387 -42.31 8.68 -10.43
N ALA A 388 -42.18 9.70 -9.59
CA ALA A 388 -41.90 11.06 -10.02
C ALA A 388 -40.50 11.19 -10.65
N LYS A 389 -40.36 12.15 -11.56
CA LYS A 389 -39.08 12.54 -12.15
C LYS A 389 -38.17 13.13 -11.06
N VAL A 390 -36.93 12.66 -10.99
CA VAL A 390 -35.92 13.12 -10.04
C VAL A 390 -34.81 13.85 -10.79
N GLU A 391 -34.48 15.06 -10.35
CA GLU A 391 -33.44 15.89 -10.93
C GLU A 391 -32.31 16.13 -9.92
N VAL A 392 -31.07 15.89 -10.34
CA VAL A 392 -29.88 16.11 -9.53
C VAL A 392 -28.94 17.04 -10.28
N ASP A 393 -28.80 18.25 -9.76
CA ASP A 393 -27.86 19.26 -10.25
C ASP A 393 -26.52 19.06 -9.54
N ILE A 394 -25.45 18.83 -10.30
CA ILE A 394 -24.08 18.85 -9.80
C ILE A 394 -23.57 20.29 -9.94
N VAL A 395 -23.27 20.93 -8.81
CA VAL A 395 -22.99 22.37 -8.73
C VAL A 395 -21.57 22.58 -8.25
N ASP A 396 -20.82 23.45 -8.93
CA ASP A 396 -19.52 23.89 -8.42
C ASP A 396 -19.73 24.79 -7.20
N GLN A 397 -19.18 24.41 -6.05
CA GLN A 397 -19.42 25.12 -4.79
C GLN A 397 -18.89 26.56 -4.82
N ALA A 398 -17.77 26.81 -5.51
CA ALA A 398 -17.11 28.12 -5.50
C ALA A 398 -17.84 29.15 -6.36
N SER A 399 -18.35 28.74 -7.52
CA SER A 399 -19.03 29.63 -8.48
C SER A 399 -20.56 29.55 -8.42
N GLY A 400 -21.13 28.53 -7.78
CA GLY A 400 -22.56 28.24 -7.80
C GLY A 400 -23.08 27.78 -9.17
N ARG A 401 -22.20 27.56 -10.15
CA ARG A 401 -22.55 27.14 -11.50
C ARG A 401 -22.99 25.68 -11.51
N VAL A 402 -24.13 25.39 -12.14
CA VAL A 402 -24.55 24.01 -12.44
C VAL A 402 -23.63 23.47 -13.53
N MET A 403 -22.83 22.45 -13.19
CA MET A 403 -21.91 21.79 -14.11
C MET A 403 -22.62 20.71 -14.94
N GLN A 404 -23.57 20.00 -14.35
CA GLN A 404 -24.38 18.98 -15.03
C GLN A 404 -25.69 18.76 -14.30
N THR A 405 -26.77 18.52 -15.04
CA THR A 405 -28.03 18.01 -14.49
C THR A 405 -28.22 16.56 -14.93
N VAL A 406 -28.50 15.68 -13.97
CA VAL A 406 -28.91 14.29 -14.21
C VAL A 406 -30.38 14.16 -13.89
N THR A 407 -31.10 13.43 -14.74
CA THR A 407 -32.55 13.28 -14.67
C THR A 407 -32.91 11.82 -14.81
N GLU A 408 -33.70 11.28 -13.87
CA GLU A 408 -34.20 9.90 -13.89
C GLU A 408 -35.66 9.74 -13.47
#